data_AF-A0AB36AI39-F1
#
_entry.id   AF-A0AB36AI39-F1
#
_cell.length_a   1.000
_cell.length_b   1.000
_cell.length_c   1.000
_cell.angle_alpha   90.00
_cell.angle_beta   90.00
_cell.angle_gamma   90.00
#
_symmetry.space_group_name_H-M   'P 1'
#
loop_
_entity.id
_entity.type
_entity.pdbx_description
1 polymer ?
#
loop_
_entity_poly.entity_id
_entity_poly.type
_entity_poly.pdbx_seq_one_letter_code
_entity_poly.pdbx_strand_id
1 'polypeptide(L)'
;MKNIDNAATNKISPFKKLTTEQEQLVNDIISFTKHHLTQNHPAIYTVYGDAGTGKSVILSQLFVRIQKEARTQQNSVLYHTNNYFLVNHPEILKVYKEIAGPIKELYKKDFTRPTSLINQLDKQQQTIDVAVIDEAHLLLSKPDHYNNFYHDNQLVEIIKRAKVVIIVFDQYQVLRMKSLWTPERLQAITNQYPHKDYHLTHMFRMNASDDLVKWFNEFTNYKLTALPASARDHYDFRIYSDAEEMRKAIVQRNKEVGLSRILSTSGYPSTLDGGKHYIEEGRFKMPWDQYNYTVTPWAELPQTIGEVGSIYTCQGFDLNYTGIIIGPPISQTPQTNQLQVNLDRYTDVEAFKKRDDLTDPAEIKSLEKRMIMNSLNVLFKRGVYGTYLYAHDPLLRHSLTSLFKKAGFSLPKEEQ
;
A
#
# COMPACT_ATOMS: atom_id res chain seq x y z
N MET A 1 15.75 -3.96 26.49
CA MET A 1 15.15 -3.56 25.21
C MET A 1 14.75 -4.82 24.46
N LYS A 2 13.47 -5.04 24.16
CA LYS A 2 13.11 -6.03 23.13
C LYS A 2 13.81 -5.58 21.85
N ASN A 3 14.54 -6.48 21.18
CA ASN A 3 15.14 -6.19 19.89
C ASN A 3 13.96 -6.03 18.90
N ILE A 4 13.49 -4.79 18.69
CA ILE A 4 12.40 -4.52 17.76
C ILE A 4 13.01 -4.63 16.37
N ASP A 5 12.64 -5.70 15.68
CA ASP A 5 13.14 -6.00 14.35
C ASP A 5 12.44 -5.11 13.32
N ASN A 6 13.18 -4.07 12.91
CA ASN A 6 12.70 -3.00 12.05
C ASN A 6 12.94 -3.27 10.56
N ALA A 7 13.65 -4.33 10.17
CA ALA A 7 13.93 -4.54 8.76
C ALA A 7 12.65 -4.97 8.02
N ALA A 8 12.30 -4.29 6.92
CA ALA A 8 11.20 -4.68 6.05
C ALA A 8 11.42 -6.08 5.47
N THR A 9 12.69 -6.47 5.29
CA THR A 9 13.08 -7.82 4.89
C THR A 9 12.58 -8.88 5.88
N ASN A 10 12.62 -8.59 7.18
CA ASN A 10 12.06 -9.46 8.21
C ASN A 10 10.53 -9.39 8.24
N LYS A 11 9.92 -8.24 7.94
CA LYS A 11 8.46 -8.09 7.90
C LYS A 11 7.80 -8.96 6.82
N ILE A 12 8.39 -9.07 5.64
CA ILE A 12 7.89 -9.88 4.52
C ILE A 12 8.72 -11.16 4.26
N SER A 13 9.51 -11.57 5.26
CA SER A 13 10.40 -12.73 5.18
C SER A 13 9.61 -14.02 4.90
N PRO A 14 10.08 -14.86 3.96
CA PRO A 14 9.48 -16.16 3.69
C PRO A 14 9.67 -17.16 4.84
N PHE A 15 10.44 -16.82 5.88
CA PHE A 15 10.66 -17.68 7.04
C PHE A 15 9.74 -17.38 8.22
N LYS A 16 8.85 -16.39 8.09
CA LYS A 16 7.83 -16.12 9.12
C LYS A 16 6.88 -17.31 9.26
N LYS A 17 6.41 -17.58 10.48
CA LYS A 17 5.39 -18.61 10.67
C LYS A 17 4.04 -18.12 10.14
N LEU A 18 3.46 -18.85 9.19
CA LEU A 18 2.08 -18.62 8.73
C LEU A 18 1.07 -19.09 9.77
N THR A 19 -0.10 -18.45 9.78
CA THR A 19 -1.27 -19.03 10.46
C THR A 19 -1.75 -20.27 9.72
N THR A 20 -2.60 -21.08 10.36
CA THR A 20 -3.20 -22.26 9.71
C THR A 20 -3.97 -21.87 8.44
N GLU A 21 -4.72 -20.76 8.47
CA GLU A 21 -5.45 -20.22 7.33
C GLU A 21 -4.50 -19.83 6.17
N GLN A 22 -3.42 -19.10 6.49
CA GLN A 22 -2.44 -18.68 5.49
C GLN A 22 -1.69 -19.87 4.88
N GLU A 23 -1.36 -20.88 5.69
CA GLU A 23 -0.72 -22.11 5.23
C GLU A 23 -1.63 -22.91 4.30
N GLN A 24 -2.93 -23.03 4.64
CA GLN A 24 -3.94 -23.65 3.79
C GLN A 24 -4.06 -22.90 2.45
N LEU A 25 -4.10 -21.56 2.48
CA LEU A 25 -4.14 -20.73 1.28
C LEU A 25 -2.91 -20.96 0.39
N VAL A 26 -1.70 -20.99 0.95
CA VAL A 26 -0.48 -21.27 0.17
C VAL A 26 -0.56 -22.64 -0.50
N ASN A 27 -1.00 -23.67 0.22
CA ASN A 27 -1.12 -25.03 -0.32
C ASN A 27 -2.20 -25.13 -1.41
N ASP A 28 -3.30 -24.41 -1.26
CA ASP A 28 -4.37 -24.32 -2.25
C ASP A 28 -3.89 -23.63 -3.54
N ILE A 29 -3.17 -22.51 -3.42
CA ILE A 29 -2.58 -21.82 -4.58
C ILE A 29 -1.57 -22.73 -5.31
N ILE A 30 -0.72 -23.46 -4.58
CA ILE A 30 0.23 -24.41 -5.19
C ILE A 30 -0.52 -25.52 -5.92
N SER A 31 -1.59 -26.05 -5.33
CA SER A 31 -2.40 -27.12 -5.94
C SER A 31 -3.09 -26.63 -7.22
N PHE A 32 -3.69 -25.43 -7.18
CA PHE A 32 -4.25 -24.75 -8.35
C PHE A 32 -3.19 -24.56 -9.45
N THR A 33 -2.00 -24.09 -9.07
CA THR A 33 -0.88 -23.86 -10.01
C THR A 33 -0.48 -25.15 -10.69
N LYS A 34 -0.24 -26.22 -9.93
CA LYS A 34 0.16 -27.54 -10.47
C LYS A 34 -0.90 -28.11 -11.41
N HIS A 35 -2.18 -27.95 -11.07
CA HIS A 35 -3.29 -28.41 -11.91
C HIS A 35 -3.36 -27.67 -13.25
N HIS A 36 -3.21 -26.34 -13.24
CA HIS A 36 -3.39 -25.52 -14.43
C HIS A 36 -2.13 -25.39 -15.31
N LEU A 37 -0.94 -25.69 -14.80
CA LEU A 37 0.29 -25.71 -15.61
C LEU A 37 0.29 -26.74 -16.74
N THR A 38 -0.53 -27.80 -16.62
CA THR A 38 -0.67 -28.85 -17.63
C THR A 38 -1.77 -28.55 -18.66
N GLN A 39 -2.47 -27.42 -18.51
CA GLN A 39 -3.59 -27.03 -19.38
C GLN A 39 -3.13 -26.06 -20.49
N ASN A 40 -3.93 -25.95 -21.55
CA ASN A 40 -3.62 -25.13 -22.73
C ASN A 40 -4.20 -23.70 -22.67
N HIS A 41 -4.80 -23.31 -21.54
CA HIS A 41 -5.34 -21.98 -21.33
C HIS A 41 -4.76 -21.37 -20.05
N PRO A 42 -4.64 -20.04 -19.95
CA PRO A 42 -4.26 -19.39 -18.72
C PRO A 42 -5.25 -19.69 -17.58
N ALA A 43 -4.79 -19.60 -16.34
CA ALA A 43 -5.61 -19.67 -15.14
C ALA A 43 -5.20 -18.60 -14.13
N ILE A 44 -6.18 -18.05 -13.40
CA ILE A 44 -5.95 -16.92 -12.49
C ILE A 44 -6.36 -17.26 -11.06
N TYR A 45 -5.48 -17.00 -10.10
CA TYR A 45 -5.80 -17.08 -8.68
C TYR A 45 -5.79 -15.67 -8.07
N THR A 46 -6.92 -15.22 -7.54
CA THR A 46 -7.06 -13.90 -6.93
C THR A 46 -7.18 -13.99 -5.42
N VAL A 47 -6.26 -13.32 -4.71
CA VAL A 47 -6.31 -13.15 -3.26
C VAL A 47 -6.70 -11.71 -2.94
N TYR A 48 -7.91 -11.52 -2.46
CA TYR A 48 -8.40 -10.24 -1.93
C TYR A 48 -8.00 -10.09 -0.47
N GLY A 49 -7.67 -8.87 -0.06
CA GLY A 49 -7.59 -8.54 1.36
C GLY A 49 -7.16 -7.11 1.61
N ASP A 50 -7.49 -6.60 2.78
CA ASP A 50 -7.15 -5.23 3.18
C ASP A 50 -5.66 -5.08 3.51
N ALA A 51 -5.21 -3.83 3.65
CA ALA A 51 -3.89 -3.52 4.18
C ALA A 51 -3.69 -4.23 5.53
N GLY A 52 -2.53 -4.88 5.71
CA GLY A 52 -2.21 -5.56 6.96
C GLY A 52 -2.70 -7.00 7.11
N THR A 53 -3.35 -7.61 6.11
CA THR A 53 -3.77 -9.04 6.18
C THR A 53 -2.65 -10.07 5.90
N GLY A 54 -1.40 -9.63 5.78
CA GLY A 54 -0.24 -10.53 5.61
C GLY A 54 0.01 -11.02 4.19
N LYS A 55 -0.65 -10.44 3.18
CA LYS A 55 -0.59 -10.84 1.75
C LYS A 55 0.83 -11.01 1.21
N SER A 56 1.72 -10.05 1.44
CA SER A 56 3.12 -10.12 1.00
C SER A 56 3.91 -11.27 1.63
N VAL A 57 3.59 -11.67 2.88
CA VAL A 57 4.24 -12.83 3.53
C VAL A 57 3.77 -14.12 2.86
N ILE A 58 2.47 -14.25 2.57
CA ILE A 58 1.90 -15.38 1.82
C ILE A 58 2.59 -15.51 0.46
N LEU A 59 2.67 -14.41 -0.30
CA LEU A 59 3.29 -14.42 -1.64
C LEU A 59 4.78 -14.74 -1.59
N SER A 60 5.52 -14.19 -0.63
CA SER A 60 6.95 -14.46 -0.44
C SER A 60 7.20 -15.97 -0.20
N GLN A 61 6.40 -16.59 0.67
CA GLN A 61 6.51 -18.02 0.95
C GLN A 61 6.08 -18.90 -0.21
N LEU A 62 4.96 -18.56 -0.83
CA LEU A 62 4.46 -19.22 -2.03
C LEU A 62 5.55 -19.25 -3.10
N PHE A 63 6.19 -18.11 -3.37
CA PHE A 63 7.21 -18.02 -4.41
C PHE A 63 8.48 -18.81 -4.07
N VAL A 64 8.91 -18.81 -2.80
CA VAL A 64 10.01 -19.69 -2.35
C VAL A 64 9.68 -21.16 -2.57
N ARG A 65 8.46 -21.61 -2.24
CA ARG A 65 8.03 -22.99 -2.45
C ARG A 65 8.01 -23.34 -3.94
N ILE A 66 7.43 -22.49 -4.78
CA ILE A 66 7.40 -22.65 -6.24
C ILE A 66 8.83 -22.76 -6.79
N GLN A 67 9.72 -21.83 -6.45
CA GLN A 67 11.10 -21.84 -6.97
C GLN A 67 11.92 -23.03 -6.45
N LYS A 68 11.69 -23.46 -5.20
CA LYS A 68 12.32 -24.66 -4.65
C LYS A 68 11.92 -25.90 -5.43
N GLU A 69 10.63 -26.10 -5.68
CA GLU A 69 10.18 -27.22 -6.50
C GLU A 69 10.75 -27.14 -7.92
N ALA A 70 10.68 -25.95 -8.54
CA ALA A 70 11.10 -25.73 -9.91
C ALA A 70 12.59 -26.00 -10.16
N ARG A 71 13.43 -25.79 -9.15
CA ARG A 71 14.90 -25.91 -9.28
C ARG A 71 15.45 -27.22 -8.74
N THR A 72 14.75 -27.89 -7.82
CA THR A 72 15.32 -29.01 -7.06
C THR A 72 14.53 -30.31 -7.14
N GLN A 73 13.25 -30.28 -7.51
CA GLN A 73 12.37 -31.46 -7.45
C GLN A 73 12.04 -31.99 -8.83
N GLN A 74 12.83 -32.95 -9.32
CA GLN A 74 12.68 -33.54 -10.66
C GLN A 74 11.31 -34.17 -10.93
N ASN A 75 10.63 -34.68 -9.90
CA ASN A 75 9.31 -35.31 -10.01
C ASN A 75 8.14 -34.31 -9.93
N SER A 76 8.40 -33.02 -9.71
CA SER A 76 7.34 -32.02 -9.66
C SER A 76 7.00 -31.53 -11.07
N VAL A 77 5.71 -31.27 -11.32
CA VAL A 77 5.26 -30.57 -12.55
C VAL A 77 5.80 -29.14 -12.65
N LEU A 78 6.32 -28.59 -11.54
CA LEU A 78 7.00 -27.30 -11.51
C LEU A 78 8.45 -27.39 -11.97
N TYR A 79 9.03 -28.59 -12.11
CA TYR A 79 10.44 -28.73 -12.46
C TYR A 79 10.77 -28.02 -13.78
N HIS A 80 11.82 -27.19 -13.76
CA HIS A 80 12.23 -26.33 -14.88
C HIS A 80 11.22 -25.28 -15.34
N THR A 81 10.19 -24.96 -14.55
CA THR A 81 9.30 -23.84 -14.90
C THR A 81 10.01 -22.48 -14.78
N ASN A 82 9.62 -21.56 -15.67
CA ASN A 82 10.08 -20.18 -15.70
C ASN A 82 9.07 -19.29 -14.95
N ASN A 83 9.42 -18.84 -13.75
CA ASN A 83 8.49 -18.14 -12.86
C ASN A 83 9.01 -16.75 -12.47
N TYR A 84 8.12 -15.77 -12.42
CA TYR A 84 8.45 -14.38 -12.05
C TYR A 84 7.56 -13.85 -10.93
N PHE A 85 8.15 -13.00 -10.10
CA PHE A 85 7.47 -12.22 -9.07
C PHE A 85 7.45 -10.74 -9.49
N LEU A 86 6.25 -10.21 -9.64
CA LEU A 86 5.99 -8.89 -10.19
C LEU A 86 5.56 -7.92 -9.09
N VAL A 87 6.29 -6.80 -9.00
CA VAL A 87 6.01 -5.73 -8.05
C VAL A 87 6.15 -4.41 -8.77
N ASN A 88 5.05 -3.68 -8.91
CA ASN A 88 5.10 -2.37 -9.56
C ASN A 88 5.66 -1.27 -8.63
N HIS A 89 5.52 -1.46 -7.31
CA HIS A 89 6.02 -0.52 -6.31
C HIS A 89 7.57 -0.55 -6.21
N PRO A 90 8.28 0.55 -6.50
CA PRO A 90 9.75 0.60 -6.50
C PRO A 90 10.39 0.17 -5.18
N GLU A 91 9.90 0.71 -4.07
CA GLU A 91 10.49 0.49 -2.74
C GLU A 91 10.30 -0.96 -2.27
N ILE A 92 9.12 -1.55 -2.49
CA ILE A 92 8.83 -2.94 -2.13
C ILE A 92 9.63 -3.92 -2.99
N LEU A 93 9.82 -3.60 -4.28
CA LEU A 93 10.68 -4.42 -5.16
C LEU A 93 12.13 -4.48 -4.64
N LYS A 94 12.64 -3.39 -4.06
CA LYS A 94 13.98 -3.38 -3.42
C LYS A 94 14.03 -4.39 -2.27
N VAL A 95 13.02 -4.39 -1.40
CA VAL A 95 12.92 -5.34 -0.25
C VAL A 95 12.90 -6.79 -0.73
N TYR A 96 12.08 -7.13 -1.72
CA TYR A 96 12.04 -8.50 -2.26
C TYR A 96 13.39 -8.93 -2.87
N LYS A 97 14.06 -8.04 -3.60
CA LYS A 97 15.40 -8.33 -4.16
C LYS A 97 16.47 -8.49 -3.09
N GLU A 98 16.34 -7.80 -1.96
CA GLU A 98 17.23 -7.96 -0.82
C GLU A 98 17.01 -9.33 -0.15
N ILE A 99 15.74 -9.72 0.10
CA ILE A 99 15.36 -11.03 0.64
C ILE A 99 15.83 -12.19 -0.27
N ALA A 100 15.74 -12.01 -1.58
CA ALA A 100 16.17 -13.02 -2.54
C ALA A 100 17.68 -13.29 -2.51
N GLY A 101 18.49 -12.30 -2.13
CA GLY A 101 19.96 -12.38 -2.13
C GLY A 101 20.53 -13.58 -1.35
N PRO A 102 20.16 -13.80 -0.08
CA PRO A 102 20.67 -14.91 0.74
C PRO A 102 19.97 -16.26 0.50
N ILE A 103 18.85 -16.32 -0.22
CA ILE A 103 18.07 -17.55 -0.38
C ILE A 103 18.50 -18.28 -1.66
N LYS A 104 19.08 -19.47 -1.53
CA LYS A 104 19.65 -20.26 -2.64
C LYS A 104 18.65 -20.47 -3.79
N GLU A 105 17.39 -20.69 -3.45
CA GLU A 105 16.32 -20.97 -4.41
C GLU A 105 15.75 -19.72 -5.08
N LEU A 106 16.13 -18.50 -4.67
CA LEU A 106 15.62 -17.26 -5.26
C LEU A 106 16.72 -16.51 -6.00
N TYR A 107 16.45 -16.05 -7.22
CA TYR A 107 17.36 -15.16 -7.93
C TYR A 107 16.76 -13.76 -8.05
N LYS A 108 17.59 -12.71 -7.85
CA LYS A 108 17.14 -11.31 -7.98
C LYS A 108 16.54 -10.98 -9.35
N LYS A 109 16.91 -11.73 -10.40
CA LYS A 109 16.37 -11.57 -11.76
C LYS A 109 14.91 -12.02 -11.90
N ASP A 110 14.43 -12.90 -11.01
CA ASP A 110 13.06 -13.40 -11.01
C ASP A 110 12.07 -12.35 -10.46
N PHE A 111 12.59 -11.29 -9.83
CA PHE A 111 11.83 -10.17 -9.27
C PHE A 111 11.94 -8.95 -10.18
N THR A 112 10.82 -8.53 -10.77
CA THR A 112 10.85 -7.43 -11.76
C THR A 112 9.55 -6.62 -11.76
N ARG A 113 9.53 -5.53 -12.53
CA ARG A 113 8.31 -4.74 -12.74
C ARG A 113 7.50 -5.31 -13.90
N PRO A 114 6.17 -5.20 -13.88
CA PRO A 114 5.28 -5.66 -14.95
C PRO A 114 5.69 -5.20 -16.35
N THR A 115 5.88 -3.88 -16.57
CA THR A 115 6.27 -3.35 -17.89
C THR A 115 7.61 -3.92 -18.37
N SER A 116 8.58 -4.04 -17.47
CA SER A 116 9.91 -4.59 -17.82
C SER A 116 9.81 -6.04 -18.27
N LEU A 117 9.01 -6.87 -17.60
CA LEU A 117 8.79 -8.25 -18.01
C LEU A 117 8.05 -8.32 -19.35
N ILE A 118 6.95 -7.59 -19.50
CA ILE A 118 6.15 -7.59 -20.74
C ILE A 118 7.03 -7.24 -21.94
N ASN A 119 7.79 -6.14 -21.86
CA ASN A 119 8.66 -5.69 -22.93
C ASN A 119 9.80 -6.69 -23.23
N GLN A 120 10.34 -7.35 -22.19
CA GLN A 120 11.35 -8.39 -22.36
C GLN A 120 10.78 -9.60 -23.09
N LEU A 121 9.63 -10.11 -22.66
CA LEU A 121 8.97 -11.27 -23.25
C LEU A 121 8.55 -11.01 -24.70
N ASP A 122 8.06 -9.81 -25.00
CA ASP A 122 7.75 -9.38 -26.38
C ASP A 122 8.98 -9.41 -27.28
N LYS A 123 10.08 -8.81 -26.81
CA LYS A 123 11.34 -8.77 -27.56
C LYS A 123 11.91 -10.17 -27.80
N GLN A 124 11.74 -11.06 -26.84
CA GLN A 124 12.28 -12.44 -26.89
C GLN A 124 11.30 -13.43 -27.54
N GLN A 125 10.05 -13.03 -27.81
CA GLN A 125 8.95 -13.90 -28.21
C GLN A 125 8.80 -15.12 -27.29
N GLN A 126 8.84 -14.86 -25.97
CA GLN A 126 8.81 -15.88 -24.93
C GLN A 126 7.56 -15.77 -24.05
N THR A 127 7.22 -16.89 -23.43
CA THR A 127 6.22 -16.97 -22.37
C THR A 127 6.87 -17.48 -21.09
N ILE A 128 6.13 -17.34 -19.99
CA ILE A 128 6.51 -17.84 -18.67
C ILE A 128 5.45 -18.82 -18.18
N ASP A 129 5.78 -19.61 -17.17
CA ASP A 129 4.86 -20.60 -16.61
C ASP A 129 4.00 -19.97 -15.51
N VAL A 130 4.63 -19.27 -14.55
CA VAL A 130 3.92 -18.67 -13.40
C VAL A 130 4.30 -17.21 -13.20
N ALA A 131 3.29 -16.34 -13.11
CA ALA A 131 3.45 -14.95 -12.67
C ALA A 131 2.79 -14.76 -11.30
N VAL A 132 3.56 -14.39 -10.29
CA VAL A 132 3.05 -13.95 -8.98
C VAL A 132 3.08 -12.44 -8.93
N ILE A 133 1.97 -11.77 -8.62
CA ILE A 133 1.85 -10.32 -8.64
C ILE A 133 1.43 -9.80 -7.27
N ASP A 134 2.31 -9.02 -6.63
CA ASP A 134 1.99 -8.28 -5.42
C ASP A 134 1.44 -6.89 -5.75
N GLU A 135 0.53 -6.39 -4.92
CA GLU A 135 -0.16 -5.10 -5.09
C GLU A 135 -0.72 -4.91 -6.51
N ALA A 136 -1.51 -5.88 -7.00
CA ALA A 136 -2.04 -5.87 -8.38
C ALA A 136 -2.91 -4.64 -8.69
N HIS A 137 -3.44 -3.97 -7.65
CA HIS A 137 -4.12 -2.67 -7.78
C HIS A 137 -3.19 -1.54 -8.27
N LEU A 138 -1.87 -1.74 -8.29
CA LEU A 138 -0.89 -0.84 -8.90
C LEU A 138 -0.62 -1.15 -10.37
N LEU A 139 -1.14 -2.25 -10.93
CA LEU A 139 -1.00 -2.53 -12.35
C LEU A 139 -1.62 -1.40 -13.17
N LEU A 140 -1.04 -1.10 -14.33
CA LEU A 140 -1.62 -0.12 -15.25
C LEU A 140 -2.85 -0.74 -15.93
N SER A 141 -3.96 -0.02 -15.90
CA SER A 141 -5.20 -0.35 -16.63
C SER A 141 -5.42 0.54 -17.86
N LYS A 142 -4.39 1.32 -18.22
CA LYS A 142 -4.26 2.13 -19.44
C LYS A 142 -2.79 2.22 -19.88
N PRO A 143 -2.52 2.60 -21.14
CA PRO A 143 -1.15 2.87 -21.61
C PRO A 143 -0.45 3.93 -20.77
N ASP A 144 0.87 3.79 -20.61
CA ASP A 144 1.75 4.76 -19.95
C ASP A 144 3.06 4.86 -20.73
N HIS A 145 3.02 5.60 -21.84
CA HIS A 145 4.14 5.72 -22.78
C HIS A 145 5.40 6.30 -22.12
N TYR A 146 5.25 7.14 -21.08
CA TYR A 146 6.38 7.67 -20.33
C TYR A 146 7.18 6.55 -19.63
N ASN A 147 6.48 5.51 -19.17
CA ASN A 147 7.09 4.33 -18.55
C ASN A 147 7.29 3.18 -19.55
N ASN A 148 7.29 3.47 -20.86
CA ASN A 148 7.45 2.48 -21.94
C ASN A 148 6.41 1.36 -21.93
N PHE A 149 5.18 1.64 -21.46
CA PHE A 149 4.06 0.72 -21.54
C PHE A 149 3.07 1.19 -22.61
N TYR A 150 3.00 0.45 -23.71
CA TYR A 150 2.23 0.83 -24.91
C TYR A 150 0.96 0.00 -25.13
N HIS A 151 0.75 -1.04 -24.32
CA HIS A 151 -0.47 -1.86 -24.37
C HIS A 151 -1.58 -1.26 -23.50
N ASP A 152 -2.80 -1.77 -23.64
CA ASP A 152 -3.97 -1.22 -22.94
C ASP A 152 -4.04 -1.56 -21.46
N ASN A 153 -3.57 -2.75 -21.05
CA ASN A 153 -3.74 -3.25 -19.69
C ASN A 153 -2.65 -4.25 -19.30
N GLN A 154 -1.92 -3.99 -18.22
CA GLN A 154 -0.80 -4.85 -17.80
C GLN A 154 -1.26 -6.26 -17.39
N LEU A 155 -2.40 -6.41 -16.71
CA LEU A 155 -2.87 -7.73 -16.28
C LEU A 155 -3.20 -8.60 -17.50
N VAL A 156 -3.90 -8.02 -18.49
CA VAL A 156 -4.22 -8.72 -19.75
C VAL A 156 -2.94 -9.15 -20.47
N GLU A 157 -1.94 -8.28 -20.55
CA GLU A 157 -0.68 -8.62 -21.20
C GLU A 157 0.13 -9.68 -20.44
N ILE A 158 0.05 -9.71 -19.11
CA ILE A 158 0.67 -10.79 -18.32
C ILE A 158 -0.07 -12.11 -18.55
N ILE A 159 -1.40 -12.12 -18.54
CA ILE A 159 -2.21 -13.32 -18.78
C ILE A 159 -1.91 -13.92 -20.17
N LYS A 160 -1.74 -13.10 -21.20
CA LYS A 160 -1.36 -13.57 -22.55
C LYS A 160 0.01 -14.28 -22.60
N ARG A 161 0.88 -14.05 -21.60
CA ARG A 161 2.28 -14.51 -21.59
C ARG A 161 2.59 -15.48 -20.46
N ALA A 162 1.59 -15.86 -19.65
CA ALA A 162 1.75 -16.75 -18.50
C ALA A 162 0.68 -17.86 -18.51
N LYS A 163 1.04 -19.07 -18.06
CA LYS A 163 0.06 -20.16 -17.89
C LYS A 163 -0.76 -20.00 -16.61
N VAL A 164 -0.13 -19.57 -15.52
CA VAL A 164 -0.80 -19.32 -14.25
C VAL A 164 -0.44 -17.92 -13.74
N VAL A 165 -1.45 -17.13 -13.39
CA VAL A 165 -1.29 -15.79 -12.83
C VAL A 165 -1.89 -15.75 -11.44
N ILE A 166 -1.08 -15.46 -10.43
CA ILE A 166 -1.49 -15.35 -9.02
C ILE A 166 -1.40 -13.89 -8.64
N ILE A 167 -2.52 -13.29 -8.23
CA ILE A 167 -2.59 -11.85 -7.94
C ILE A 167 -3.08 -11.62 -6.51
N VAL A 168 -2.49 -10.63 -5.86
CA VAL A 168 -3.01 -10.03 -4.63
C VAL A 168 -3.66 -8.68 -4.95
N PHE A 169 -4.91 -8.49 -4.52
CA PHE A 169 -5.68 -7.29 -4.81
C PHE A 169 -6.23 -6.63 -3.53
N ASP A 170 -6.21 -5.30 -3.52
CA ASP A 170 -6.75 -4.47 -2.45
C ASP A 170 -7.42 -3.25 -3.10
N GLN A 171 -8.75 -3.26 -3.13
CA GLN A 171 -9.55 -2.22 -3.78
C GLN A 171 -9.41 -0.84 -3.13
N TYR A 172 -9.06 -0.80 -1.84
CA TYR A 172 -8.95 0.44 -1.09
C TYR A 172 -7.59 1.11 -1.25
N GLN A 173 -6.64 0.46 -1.94
CA GLN A 173 -5.32 1.01 -2.28
C GLN A 173 -5.21 1.49 -3.74
N VAL A 174 -6.34 1.68 -4.40
CA VAL A 174 -6.38 2.33 -5.73
C VAL A 174 -6.30 3.85 -5.56
N LEU A 175 -5.18 4.41 -6.01
CA LEU A 175 -4.78 5.81 -5.75
C LEU A 175 -4.59 6.66 -7.03
N ARG A 176 -4.60 6.04 -8.22
CA ARG A 176 -4.31 6.72 -9.49
C ARG A 176 -5.25 6.26 -10.59
N MET A 177 -5.66 7.19 -11.46
CA MET A 177 -6.50 6.90 -12.62
C MET A 177 -5.86 5.92 -13.59
N LYS A 178 -4.55 6.02 -13.86
CA LYS A 178 -3.85 5.06 -14.75
C LYS A 178 -3.85 3.61 -14.24
N SER A 179 -4.13 3.42 -12.94
CA SER A 179 -4.28 2.12 -12.26
C SER A 179 -5.66 2.01 -11.63
N LEU A 180 -6.70 2.56 -12.29
CA LEU A 180 -8.06 2.45 -11.81
C LEU A 180 -8.52 1.00 -11.93
N TRP A 181 -8.59 0.33 -10.79
CA TRP A 181 -9.11 -1.01 -10.63
C TRP A 181 -10.31 -0.98 -9.69
N THR A 182 -11.30 -1.81 -10.00
CA THR A 182 -12.43 -2.13 -9.12
C THR A 182 -12.61 -3.65 -9.16
N PRO A 183 -13.30 -4.27 -8.19
CA PRO A 183 -13.64 -5.68 -8.27
C PRO A 183 -14.30 -6.05 -9.60
N GLU A 184 -15.20 -5.21 -10.10
CA GLU A 184 -15.92 -5.42 -11.36
C GLU A 184 -14.97 -5.39 -12.55
N ARG A 185 -14.06 -4.40 -12.61
CA ARG A 185 -13.06 -4.30 -13.68
C ARG A 185 -12.06 -5.46 -13.65
N LEU A 186 -11.71 -5.93 -12.46
CA LEU A 186 -10.82 -7.08 -12.29
C LEU A 186 -11.51 -8.37 -12.74
N GLN A 187 -12.72 -8.63 -12.22
CA GLN A 187 -13.54 -9.80 -12.54
C GLN A 187 -13.92 -9.87 -14.02
N ALA A 188 -14.15 -8.72 -14.66
CA ALA A 188 -14.38 -8.66 -16.11
C ALA A 188 -13.21 -9.24 -16.91
N ILE A 189 -11.98 -9.23 -16.39
CA ILE A 189 -10.80 -9.86 -17.01
C ILE A 189 -10.63 -11.29 -16.49
N THR A 190 -10.62 -11.50 -15.18
CA THR A 190 -10.26 -12.80 -14.59
C THR A 190 -11.29 -13.89 -14.88
N ASN A 191 -12.58 -13.54 -14.93
CA ASN A 191 -13.66 -14.52 -15.10
C ASN A 191 -13.77 -15.08 -16.52
N GLN A 192 -12.98 -14.54 -17.47
CA GLN A 192 -12.86 -15.08 -18.83
C GLN A 192 -12.02 -16.37 -18.88
N TYR A 193 -11.35 -16.71 -17.78
CA TYR A 193 -10.47 -17.86 -17.65
C TYR A 193 -10.88 -18.70 -16.43
N PRO A 194 -10.38 -19.94 -16.32
CA PRO A 194 -10.45 -20.68 -15.06
C PRO A 194 -9.81 -19.87 -13.95
N HIS A 195 -10.61 -19.56 -12.94
CA HIS A 195 -10.20 -18.67 -11.87
C HIS A 195 -10.62 -19.22 -10.51
N LYS A 196 -9.93 -18.75 -9.47
CA LYS A 196 -10.31 -18.97 -8.08
C LYS A 196 -10.05 -17.72 -7.27
N ASP A 197 -11.04 -17.35 -6.47
CA ASP A 197 -11.01 -16.17 -5.62
C ASP A 197 -10.94 -16.58 -4.14
N TYR A 198 -10.13 -15.88 -3.35
CA TYR A 198 -10.00 -16.07 -1.92
C TYR A 198 -9.94 -14.72 -1.20
N HIS A 199 -10.68 -14.57 -0.09
CA HIS A 199 -10.72 -13.35 0.70
C HIS A 199 -10.04 -13.54 2.06
N LEU A 200 -8.93 -12.84 2.30
CA LEU A 200 -8.30 -12.73 3.61
C LEU A 200 -9.03 -11.68 4.44
N THR A 201 -9.66 -12.12 5.52
CA THR A 201 -10.49 -11.27 6.39
C THR A 201 -9.78 -10.81 7.66
N HIS A 202 -8.72 -11.51 8.10
CA HIS A 202 -8.01 -11.18 9.34
C HIS A 202 -6.84 -10.22 9.12
N MET A 203 -6.87 -9.06 9.81
CA MET A 203 -5.79 -8.07 9.80
C MET A 203 -4.78 -8.37 10.92
N PHE A 204 -3.49 -8.49 10.59
CA PHE A 204 -2.45 -9.00 11.51
C PHE A 204 -1.43 -7.94 11.97
N ARG A 205 -1.44 -6.73 11.41
CA ARG A 205 -0.28 -5.82 11.51
C ARG A 205 -0.44 -4.62 12.44
N MET A 206 -1.66 -4.23 12.79
CA MET A 206 -1.94 -3.06 13.60
C MET A 206 -2.47 -3.48 14.96
N ASN A 207 -1.91 -2.95 16.05
CA ASN A 207 -2.35 -3.30 17.42
C ASN A 207 -3.62 -2.55 17.87
N ALA A 208 -4.24 -1.77 16.98
CA ALA A 208 -5.47 -1.05 17.29
C ALA A 208 -6.66 -1.97 17.43
N SER A 209 -7.63 -1.52 18.22
CA SER A 209 -8.94 -2.16 18.32
C SER A 209 -9.68 -2.13 16.98
N ASP A 210 -10.52 -3.15 16.76
CA ASP A 210 -11.40 -3.22 15.58
C ASP A 210 -12.31 -1.98 15.48
N ASP A 211 -12.73 -1.41 16.61
CA ASP A 211 -13.52 -0.19 16.66
C ASP A 211 -12.76 1.04 16.13
N LEU A 212 -11.46 1.18 16.45
CA LEU A 212 -10.66 2.28 15.90
C LEU A 212 -10.46 2.12 14.39
N VAL A 213 -10.23 0.88 13.94
CA VAL A 213 -10.11 0.58 12.50
C VAL A 213 -11.43 0.88 11.78
N LYS A 214 -12.56 0.54 12.38
CA LYS A 214 -13.89 0.92 11.89
C LYS A 214 -14.06 2.44 11.84
N TRP A 215 -13.62 3.16 12.86
CA TRP A 215 -13.65 4.63 12.88
C TRP A 215 -12.82 5.23 11.73
N PHE A 216 -11.64 4.70 11.43
CA PHE A 216 -10.87 5.11 10.23
C PHE A 216 -11.62 4.88 8.92
N ASN A 217 -12.30 3.73 8.80
CA ASN A 217 -13.10 3.43 7.62
C ASN A 217 -14.31 4.39 7.50
N GLU A 218 -14.97 4.73 8.61
CA GLU A 218 -16.07 5.71 8.62
C GLU A 218 -15.58 7.13 8.30
N PHE A 219 -14.47 7.55 8.91
CA PHE A 219 -13.81 8.82 8.63
C PHE A 219 -13.49 8.95 7.14
N THR A 220 -12.92 7.91 6.55
CA THR A 220 -12.57 7.90 5.12
C THR A 220 -13.77 7.66 4.19
N ASN A 221 -14.94 7.38 4.76
CA ASN A 221 -16.24 7.39 4.10
C ASN A 221 -17.03 8.67 4.41
N TYR A 222 -16.33 9.78 4.63
CA TYR A 222 -16.86 11.13 4.83
C TYR A 222 -17.68 11.34 6.11
N LYS A 223 -17.60 10.43 7.09
CA LYS A 223 -18.35 10.53 8.34
C LYS A 223 -17.42 10.86 9.51
N LEU A 224 -17.64 12.01 10.14
CA LEU A 224 -16.95 12.38 11.37
C LEU A 224 -17.77 11.91 12.58
N THR A 225 -17.53 10.66 13.01
CA THR A 225 -18.24 10.03 14.14
C THR A 225 -17.47 10.17 15.45
N ALA A 226 -18.13 9.85 16.57
CA ALA A 226 -17.49 9.82 17.88
C ALA A 226 -16.34 8.79 17.91
N LEU A 227 -15.25 9.14 18.58
CA LEU A 227 -14.15 8.20 18.78
C LEU A 227 -14.56 7.09 19.75
N PRO A 228 -14.18 5.84 19.47
CA PRO A 228 -14.47 4.73 20.37
C PRO A 228 -13.63 4.87 21.66
N ALA A 229 -14.19 4.44 22.79
CA ALA A 229 -13.46 4.42 24.06
C ALA A 229 -12.22 3.50 24.01
N SER A 230 -12.27 2.46 23.18
CA SER A 230 -11.18 1.53 22.91
C SER A 230 -10.11 2.09 21.95
N ALA A 231 -10.18 3.37 21.55
CA ALA A 231 -9.22 3.96 20.59
C ALA A 231 -7.77 3.93 21.06
N ARG A 232 -7.51 3.75 22.36
CA ARG A 232 -6.17 3.67 22.93
C ARG A 232 -5.81 2.30 23.51
N ASP A 233 -6.65 1.29 23.29
CA ASP A 233 -6.40 -0.07 23.79
C ASP A 233 -5.25 -0.70 23.00
N HIS A 234 -4.15 -1.00 23.68
CA HIS A 234 -2.93 -1.59 23.10
C HIS A 234 -2.30 -0.80 21.93
N TYR A 235 -2.77 0.43 21.68
CA TYR A 235 -2.39 1.28 20.56
C TYR A 235 -2.36 2.75 20.98
N ASP A 236 -1.27 3.46 20.71
CA ASP A 236 -1.11 4.86 21.12
C ASP A 236 -1.69 5.81 20.06
N PHE A 237 -3.02 5.89 19.97
CA PHE A 237 -3.71 6.87 19.13
C PHE A 237 -3.80 8.23 19.82
N ARG A 238 -3.41 9.30 19.13
CA ARG A 238 -3.44 10.68 19.67
C ARG A 238 -3.84 11.69 18.61
N ILE A 239 -4.50 12.76 19.04
CA ILE A 239 -4.83 13.92 18.20
C ILE A 239 -4.06 15.15 18.71
N TYR A 240 -3.47 15.90 17.79
CA TYR A 240 -2.67 17.09 18.07
C TYR A 240 -3.32 18.34 17.46
N SER A 241 -3.29 19.43 18.23
CA SER A 241 -3.65 20.77 17.74
C SER A 241 -2.47 21.55 17.16
N ASP A 242 -1.24 21.04 17.33
CA ASP A 242 0.01 21.66 16.91
C ASP A 242 0.89 20.60 16.22
N ALA A 243 1.15 20.78 14.92
CA ALA A 243 1.92 19.83 14.11
C ALA A 243 3.38 19.72 14.57
N GLU A 244 3.95 20.78 15.16
CA GLU A 244 5.34 20.75 15.65
C GLU A 244 5.46 19.90 16.92
N GLU A 245 4.46 19.90 17.78
CA GLU A 245 4.43 19.01 18.95
C GLU A 245 4.23 17.55 18.53
N MET A 246 3.38 17.30 17.52
CA MET A 246 3.27 15.98 16.91
C MET A 246 4.62 15.50 16.35
N ARG A 247 5.35 16.38 15.64
CA ARG A 247 6.67 16.07 15.10
C ARG A 247 7.66 15.67 16.19
N LYS A 248 7.75 16.44 17.27
CA LYS A 248 8.62 16.12 18.42
C LYS A 248 8.28 14.76 19.02
N ALA A 249 6.99 14.45 19.18
CA ALA A 249 6.55 13.16 19.69
C ALA A 249 6.97 11.99 18.77
N ILE A 250 6.82 12.14 17.45
CA ILE A 250 7.28 11.13 16.47
C ILE A 250 8.80 10.96 16.50
N VAL A 251 9.57 12.05 16.58
CA VAL A 251 11.04 11.98 16.72
C VAL A 251 11.43 11.23 17.98
N GLN A 252 10.71 11.45 19.09
CA GLN A 252 10.93 10.72 20.34
C GLN A 252 10.63 9.23 20.18
N ARG A 253 9.48 8.86 19.59
CA ARG A 253 9.17 7.45 19.27
C ARG A 253 10.20 6.82 18.34
N ASN A 254 10.71 7.56 17.36
CA ASN A 254 11.76 7.05 16.48
C ASN A 254 13.05 6.73 17.25
N LYS A 255 13.40 7.48 18.30
CA LYS A 255 14.55 7.17 19.16
C LYS A 255 14.32 5.91 20.01
N GLU A 256 13.08 5.69 20.44
CA GLU A 256 12.71 4.57 21.31
C GLU A 256 12.61 3.24 20.56
N VAL A 257 11.95 3.25 19.40
CA VAL A 257 11.58 2.03 18.67
C VAL A 257 12.01 2.03 17.20
N GLY A 258 12.58 3.11 16.67
CA GLY A 258 12.89 3.24 15.24
C GLY A 258 11.63 3.28 14.35
N LEU A 259 11.82 3.30 13.03
CA LEU A 259 10.76 3.26 12.00
C LEU A 259 9.53 4.12 12.31
N SER A 260 9.72 5.31 12.88
CA SER A 260 8.63 6.23 13.13
C SER A 260 8.75 7.40 12.16
N ARG A 261 7.70 7.72 11.40
CA ARG A 261 7.77 8.73 10.33
C ARG A 261 6.55 9.62 10.32
N ILE A 262 6.72 10.82 9.78
CA ILE A 262 5.61 11.72 9.49
C ILE A 262 5.21 11.52 8.04
N LEU A 263 3.91 11.47 7.81
CA LEU A 263 3.26 11.26 6.53
C LEU A 263 2.22 12.36 6.33
N SER A 264 1.91 12.66 5.08
CA SER A 264 0.85 13.61 4.75
C SER A 264 0.06 13.17 3.53
N THR A 265 -1.22 13.52 3.48
CA THR A 265 -1.93 13.57 2.21
C THR A 265 -1.40 14.73 1.36
N SER A 266 -1.65 14.70 0.06
CA SER A 266 -1.21 15.74 -0.88
C SER A 266 -1.87 17.11 -0.60
N GLY A 267 -1.54 18.11 -1.42
CA GLY A 267 -2.19 19.42 -1.49
C GLY A 267 -1.38 20.60 -0.99
N TYR A 268 -0.15 20.37 -0.57
CA TYR A 268 0.82 21.44 -0.37
C TYR A 268 1.43 21.81 -1.74
N PRO A 269 1.45 23.09 -2.14
CA PRO A 269 1.99 23.51 -3.43
C PRO A 269 3.53 23.46 -3.44
N SER A 270 4.10 22.97 -4.54
CA SER A 270 5.54 23.09 -4.78
C SER A 270 5.90 24.53 -5.14
N THR A 271 6.98 25.05 -4.56
CA THR A 271 7.56 26.33 -5.01
C THR A 271 8.27 26.09 -6.34
N LEU A 272 7.85 26.82 -7.38
CA LEU A 272 8.20 26.60 -8.80
C LEU A 272 9.70 26.78 -9.15
N ASP A 273 10.53 27.26 -8.23
CA ASP A 273 11.91 27.69 -8.52
C ASP A 273 12.99 26.60 -8.32
N GLY A 274 12.62 25.31 -8.46
CA GLY A 274 13.58 24.20 -8.28
C GLY A 274 14.09 24.02 -6.84
N GLY A 275 13.46 24.69 -5.88
CA GLY A 275 13.73 24.54 -4.45
C GLY A 275 13.09 23.30 -3.84
N LYS A 276 13.47 22.96 -2.60
CA LYS A 276 12.83 21.88 -1.83
C LYS A 276 11.36 22.24 -1.59
N HIS A 277 10.44 21.33 -1.91
CA HIS A 277 9.03 21.45 -1.53
C HIS A 277 8.88 21.21 -0.02
N TYR A 278 8.12 22.08 0.68
CA TYR A 278 7.93 22.00 2.13
C TYR A 278 6.45 21.87 2.49
N ILE A 279 6.19 21.16 3.59
CA ILE A 279 4.93 21.22 4.33
C ILE A 279 5.11 22.22 5.47
N GLU A 280 4.17 23.16 5.57
CA GLU A 280 4.16 24.19 6.60
C GLU A 280 2.82 24.21 7.34
N GLU A 281 2.88 24.09 8.67
CA GLU A 281 1.71 24.06 9.55
C GLU A 281 2.02 24.82 10.85
N GLY A 282 1.75 26.13 10.86
CA GLY A 282 2.13 27.01 11.97
C GLY A 282 3.66 27.08 12.12
N ARG A 283 4.20 26.49 13.20
CA ARG A 283 5.66 26.40 13.45
C ARG A 283 6.31 25.18 12.81
N PHE A 284 5.51 24.20 12.39
CA PHE A 284 6.01 23.01 11.72
C PHE A 284 6.47 23.39 10.31
N LYS A 285 7.69 22.97 9.96
CA LYS A 285 8.23 23.08 8.60
C LYS A 285 9.15 21.90 8.31
N MET A 286 8.79 21.05 7.36
CA MET A 286 9.61 19.92 6.95
C MET A 286 9.55 19.73 5.43
N PRO A 287 10.66 19.33 4.79
CA PRO A 287 10.65 19.01 3.37
C PRO A 287 9.71 17.83 3.09
N TRP A 288 8.95 17.93 2.01
CA TRP A 288 8.24 16.81 1.42
C TRP A 288 9.26 15.77 0.91
N ASP A 289 8.85 14.49 0.89
CA ASP A 289 9.73 13.39 0.52
C ASP A 289 10.47 13.63 -0.80
N GLN A 290 11.75 13.29 -0.79
CA GLN A 290 12.62 13.48 -1.94
C GLN A 290 12.83 12.15 -2.65
N TYR A 291 12.87 12.21 -3.98
CA TYR A 291 13.17 11.03 -4.77
C TYR A 291 14.56 10.52 -4.43
N ASN A 292 14.67 9.24 -4.08
CA ASN A 292 15.92 8.66 -3.61
C ASN A 292 16.35 7.44 -4.43
N TYR A 293 17.62 7.42 -4.83
CA TYR A 293 18.25 6.38 -5.65
C TYR A 293 18.88 5.23 -4.84
N THR A 294 18.76 5.22 -3.51
CA THR A 294 19.34 4.16 -2.67
C THR A 294 18.65 2.81 -2.86
N VAL A 295 19.37 1.73 -2.57
CA VAL A 295 18.83 0.36 -2.51
C VAL A 295 17.96 0.16 -1.27
N THR A 296 18.25 0.88 -0.17
CA THR A 296 17.44 0.86 1.05
C THR A 296 16.14 1.64 0.86
N PRO A 297 14.99 1.12 1.33
CA PRO A 297 13.72 1.83 1.27
C PRO A 297 13.69 3.14 2.05
N TRP A 298 12.92 4.13 1.58
CA TRP A 298 12.75 5.44 2.21
C TRP A 298 12.43 5.36 3.71
N ALA A 299 11.51 4.47 4.08
CA ALA A 299 11.05 4.31 5.46
C ALA A 299 12.16 3.89 6.44
N GLU A 300 13.18 3.17 5.97
CA GLU A 300 14.27 2.62 6.80
C GLU A 300 15.46 3.56 6.94
N LEU A 301 15.58 4.54 6.03
CA LEU A 301 16.69 5.47 6.02
C LEU A 301 16.64 6.41 7.23
N PRO A 302 17.70 6.50 8.06
CA PRO A 302 17.69 7.33 9.26
C PRO A 302 17.36 8.81 9.00
N GLN A 303 17.85 9.37 7.89
CA GLN A 303 17.68 10.77 7.54
C GLN A 303 16.22 11.15 7.21
N THR A 304 15.38 10.19 6.82
CA THR A 304 13.99 10.46 6.41
C THR A 304 13.07 10.77 7.60
N ILE A 305 13.55 10.65 8.84
CA ILE A 305 12.90 11.27 10.01
C ILE A 305 12.80 12.80 9.88
N GLY A 306 13.67 13.41 9.07
CA GLY A 306 13.68 14.83 8.73
C GLY A 306 12.79 15.21 7.55
N GLU A 307 12.00 14.29 7.01
CA GLU A 307 11.12 14.49 5.84
C GLU A 307 9.67 14.12 6.16
N VAL A 308 8.73 14.56 5.32
CA VAL A 308 7.34 14.09 5.35
C VAL A 308 7.09 13.17 4.16
N GLY A 309 6.77 11.91 4.46
CA GLY A 309 6.47 10.88 3.46
C GLY A 309 5.13 11.10 2.78
N SER A 310 5.10 10.91 1.46
CA SER A 310 3.88 10.75 0.70
C SER A 310 3.30 9.35 0.85
N ILE A 311 2.07 9.17 0.35
CA ILE A 311 1.48 7.85 0.20
C ILE A 311 2.39 6.89 -0.61
N TYR A 312 3.14 7.38 -1.60
CA TYR A 312 3.96 6.57 -2.49
C TYR A 312 5.29 6.09 -1.89
N THR A 313 5.80 6.76 -0.85
CA THR A 313 7.04 6.32 -0.17
C THR A 313 6.74 5.40 1.02
N CYS A 314 5.55 5.51 1.61
CA CYS A 314 5.14 4.64 2.72
C CYS A 314 4.29 3.44 2.28
N GLN A 315 3.80 3.39 1.03
CA GLN A 315 2.96 2.29 0.58
C GLN A 315 3.73 0.96 0.62
N GLY A 316 3.07 -0.05 1.20
CA GLY A 316 3.62 -1.38 1.44
C GLY A 316 4.51 -1.51 2.69
N PHE A 317 4.84 -0.42 3.38
CA PHE A 317 5.59 -0.46 4.65
C PHE A 317 4.66 -0.35 5.86
N ASP A 318 5.00 -1.06 6.93
CA ASP A 318 4.42 -0.81 8.26
C ASP A 318 5.45 -0.03 9.07
N LEU A 319 5.03 1.08 9.66
CA LEU A 319 5.84 1.96 10.49
C LEU A 319 5.50 1.72 11.95
N ASN A 320 6.45 1.84 12.86
CA ASN A 320 6.18 1.61 14.28
C ASN A 320 5.24 2.68 14.83
N TYR A 321 5.49 3.94 14.49
CA TYR A 321 4.60 5.07 14.73
C TYR A 321 4.46 5.94 13.49
N THR A 322 3.27 6.48 13.27
CA THR A 322 3.01 7.44 12.20
C THR A 322 2.51 8.76 12.77
N GLY A 323 3.09 9.87 12.31
CA GLY A 323 2.45 11.19 12.43
C GLY A 323 1.76 11.49 11.11
N ILE A 324 0.45 11.73 11.10
CA ILE A 324 -0.33 11.94 9.88
C ILE A 324 -0.84 13.37 9.88
N ILE A 325 -0.48 14.10 8.83
CA ILE A 325 -1.05 15.40 8.49
C ILE A 325 -2.15 15.17 7.46
N ILE A 326 -3.41 15.45 7.84
CA ILE A 326 -4.51 15.57 6.89
C ILE A 326 -4.35 16.90 6.19
N GLY A 327 -3.90 16.85 4.94
CA GLY A 327 -3.55 18.02 4.13
C GLY A 327 -4.74 18.78 3.53
N PRO A 328 -4.45 19.85 2.77
CA PRO A 328 -5.43 20.83 2.26
C PRO A 328 -6.66 20.30 1.48
N PRO A 329 -6.61 19.18 0.74
CA PRO A 329 -7.74 18.67 -0.02
C PRO A 329 -8.87 18.13 0.84
N ILE A 330 -8.66 17.89 2.14
CA ILE A 330 -9.67 17.30 3.02
C ILE A 330 -10.04 18.32 4.11
N SER A 331 -11.32 18.65 4.20
CA SER A 331 -11.85 19.57 5.21
C SER A 331 -13.17 19.08 5.78
N GLN A 332 -13.61 19.68 6.88
CA GLN A 332 -14.95 19.44 7.40
C GLN A 332 -15.96 20.37 6.72
N THR A 333 -17.15 19.84 6.40
CA THR A 333 -18.26 20.65 5.91
C THR A 333 -18.86 21.43 7.10
N PRO A 334 -18.89 22.78 7.05
CA PRO A 334 -19.38 23.61 8.14
C PRO A 334 -20.78 23.20 8.63
N GLN A 335 -21.00 23.30 9.95
CA GLN A 335 -22.26 22.94 10.63
C GLN A 335 -22.72 21.49 10.45
N THR A 336 -21.87 20.61 9.91
CA THR A 336 -22.16 19.17 9.79
C THR A 336 -21.06 18.33 10.43
N ASN A 337 -21.34 17.04 10.61
CA ASN A 337 -20.36 16.02 10.98
C ASN A 337 -19.88 15.24 9.75
N GLN A 338 -19.72 15.92 8.61
CA GLN A 338 -19.27 15.31 7.36
C GLN A 338 -17.96 15.94 6.89
N LEU A 339 -17.15 15.13 6.22
CA LEU A 339 -15.98 15.60 5.50
C LEU A 339 -16.33 15.93 4.06
N GLN A 340 -15.55 16.81 3.46
CA GLN A 340 -15.58 17.09 2.03
C GLN A 340 -14.17 17.05 1.45
N VAL A 341 -14.10 16.82 0.14
CA VAL A 341 -12.86 16.86 -0.63
C VAL A 341 -12.88 18.06 -1.58
N ASN A 342 -11.86 18.89 -1.47
CA ASN A 342 -11.60 20.09 -2.26
C ASN A 342 -10.59 19.74 -3.36
N LEU A 343 -11.08 19.32 -4.53
CA LEU A 343 -10.25 18.86 -5.65
C LEU A 343 -9.33 19.96 -6.20
N ASP A 344 -9.74 21.22 -6.08
CA ASP A 344 -8.97 22.42 -6.44
C ASP A 344 -7.69 22.61 -5.60
N ARG A 345 -7.61 21.95 -4.44
CA ARG A 345 -6.45 21.99 -3.56
C ARG A 345 -5.54 20.78 -3.68
N TYR A 346 -5.86 19.83 -4.57
CA TYR A 346 -5.04 18.64 -4.78
C TYR A 346 -3.92 18.93 -5.78
N THR A 347 -2.67 18.66 -5.39
CA THR A 347 -1.49 19.07 -6.16
C THR A 347 -0.86 17.95 -7.00
N ASP A 348 -1.24 16.68 -6.78
CA ASP A 348 -0.75 15.53 -7.58
C ASP A 348 -1.63 15.30 -8.82
N VAL A 349 -1.55 16.23 -9.78
CA VAL A 349 -2.37 16.17 -11.01
C VAL A 349 -2.16 14.90 -11.83
N GLU A 350 -0.98 14.27 -11.74
CA GLU A 350 -0.67 13.01 -12.43
C GLU A 350 -1.48 11.83 -11.90
N ALA A 351 -1.97 11.88 -10.66
CA ALA A 351 -2.89 10.87 -10.15
C ALA A 351 -4.25 10.89 -10.88
N PHE A 352 -4.67 12.04 -11.42
CA PHE A 352 -5.97 12.24 -12.08
C PHE A 352 -5.87 12.33 -13.60
N LYS A 353 -4.84 11.73 -14.17
CA LYS A 353 -4.66 11.67 -15.63
C LYS A 353 -5.95 11.16 -16.31
N LYS A 354 -6.41 11.92 -17.31
CA LYS A 354 -7.63 11.62 -18.07
C LYS A 354 -7.59 10.21 -18.66
N ARG A 355 -8.76 9.57 -18.68
CA ARG A 355 -8.98 8.28 -19.34
C ARG A 355 -10.11 8.40 -20.35
N ASP A 356 -9.95 7.80 -21.52
CA ASP A 356 -10.96 7.86 -22.58
C ASP A 356 -12.18 6.94 -22.32
N ASP A 357 -12.03 5.94 -21.45
CA ASP A 357 -13.13 5.06 -21.03
C ASP A 357 -14.02 5.65 -19.92
N LEU A 358 -13.70 6.85 -19.43
CA LEU A 358 -14.51 7.58 -18.46
C LEU A 358 -15.01 8.87 -19.10
N THR A 359 -16.31 8.95 -19.35
CA THR A 359 -16.92 10.09 -20.05
C THR A 359 -17.86 10.90 -19.16
N ASP A 360 -18.41 10.30 -18.09
CA ASP A 360 -19.28 11.00 -17.14
C ASP A 360 -18.46 11.87 -16.16
N PRO A 361 -18.61 13.21 -16.20
CA PRO A 361 -17.93 14.10 -15.26
C PRO A 361 -18.28 13.86 -13.79
N ALA A 362 -19.48 13.36 -13.48
CA ALA A 362 -19.89 13.06 -12.11
C ALA A 362 -19.15 11.83 -11.57
N GLU A 363 -19.07 10.76 -12.38
CA GLU A 363 -18.28 9.57 -12.07
C GLU A 363 -16.80 9.92 -11.84
N ILE A 364 -16.19 10.68 -12.76
CA ILE A 364 -14.78 11.09 -12.66
C ILE A 364 -14.52 11.81 -11.33
N LYS A 365 -15.33 12.82 -11.00
CA LYS A 365 -15.20 13.56 -9.73
C LYS A 365 -15.38 12.65 -8.52
N SER A 366 -16.29 11.69 -8.58
CA SER A 366 -16.51 10.72 -7.49
C SER A 366 -15.26 9.85 -7.26
N LEU A 367 -14.66 9.35 -8.35
CA LEU A 367 -13.43 8.56 -8.32
C LEU A 367 -12.23 9.36 -7.79
N GLU A 368 -12.04 10.60 -8.26
CA GLU A 368 -10.97 11.49 -7.77
C GLU A 368 -11.07 11.72 -6.26
N LYS A 369 -12.28 12.04 -5.77
CA LYS A 369 -12.53 12.22 -4.33
C LYS A 369 -12.27 10.93 -3.55
N ARG A 370 -12.71 9.78 -4.09
CA ARG A 370 -12.46 8.46 -3.49
C ARG A 370 -10.97 8.13 -3.41
N MET A 371 -10.18 8.44 -4.43
CA MET A 371 -8.72 8.23 -4.42
C MET A 371 -8.02 9.05 -3.33
N ILE A 372 -8.44 10.30 -3.11
CA ILE A 372 -7.93 11.13 -2.01
C ILE A 372 -8.26 10.50 -0.66
N MET A 373 -9.50 10.08 -0.44
CA MET A 373 -9.88 9.44 0.83
C MET A 373 -9.24 8.06 1.02
N ASN A 374 -9.04 7.30 -0.06
CA ASN A 374 -8.25 6.06 -0.05
C ASN A 374 -6.82 6.33 0.42
N SER A 375 -6.18 7.39 -0.08
CA SER A 375 -4.83 7.75 0.36
C SER A 375 -4.76 7.93 1.87
N LEU A 376 -5.72 8.67 2.46
CA LEU A 376 -5.80 8.85 3.91
C LEU A 376 -6.06 7.54 4.66
N ASN A 377 -6.99 6.71 4.16
CA ASN A 377 -7.28 5.40 4.76
C ASN A 377 -6.05 4.50 4.81
N VAL A 378 -5.25 4.54 3.76
CA VAL A 378 -3.99 3.81 3.73
C VAL A 378 -3.02 4.36 4.77
N LEU A 379 -2.84 5.69 4.87
CA LEU A 379 -1.96 6.30 5.87
C LEU A 379 -2.36 5.91 7.31
N PHE A 380 -3.65 5.94 7.64
CA PHE A 380 -4.16 5.58 8.97
C PHE A 380 -3.76 4.17 9.42
N LYS A 381 -3.63 3.24 8.48
CA LYS A 381 -3.34 1.82 8.76
C LYS A 381 -1.85 1.50 8.71
N ARG A 382 -0.96 2.50 8.60
CA ARG A 382 0.50 2.29 8.53
C ARG A 382 1.19 2.15 9.88
N GLY A 383 0.62 2.69 10.97
CA GLY A 383 1.22 2.64 12.31
C GLY A 383 0.95 1.31 13.02
N VAL A 384 1.98 0.59 13.46
CA VAL A 384 1.89 -0.69 14.19
C VAL A 384 1.55 -0.46 15.68
N TYR A 385 2.23 0.49 16.33
CA TYR A 385 2.07 0.76 17.76
C TYR A 385 1.30 2.05 18.06
N GLY A 386 1.25 3.00 17.13
CA GLY A 386 0.52 4.24 17.33
C GLY A 386 0.40 5.10 16.08
N THR A 387 -0.64 5.92 16.06
CA THR A 387 -0.91 6.93 15.03
C THR A 387 -1.23 8.26 15.70
N TYR A 388 -0.49 9.30 15.33
CA TYR A 388 -0.68 10.67 15.78
C TYR A 388 -1.28 11.49 14.64
N LEU A 389 -2.37 12.21 14.92
CA LEU A 389 -3.15 12.89 13.88
C LEU A 389 -3.16 14.39 14.08
N TYR A 390 -2.93 15.12 12.99
CA TYR A 390 -3.12 16.57 12.88
C TYR A 390 -3.89 16.88 11.59
N ALA A 391 -4.75 17.89 11.60
CA ALA A 391 -5.49 18.35 10.43
C ALA A 391 -5.12 19.78 10.04
N HIS A 392 -4.88 20.00 8.75
CA HIS A 392 -4.68 21.31 8.13
C HIS A 392 -5.91 22.20 8.34
N ASP A 393 -7.09 21.69 7.97
CA ASP A 393 -8.36 22.39 8.09
C ASP A 393 -8.67 22.75 9.56
N PRO A 394 -8.81 24.05 9.91
CA PRO A 394 -9.01 24.47 11.29
C PRO A 394 -10.29 23.92 11.93
N LEU A 395 -11.38 23.82 11.17
CA LEU A 395 -12.65 23.29 11.66
C LEU A 395 -12.51 21.80 11.99
N LEU A 396 -11.99 21.01 11.05
CA LEU A 396 -11.71 19.59 11.25
C LEU A 396 -10.77 19.36 12.43
N ARG A 397 -9.69 20.15 12.54
CA ARG A 397 -8.75 20.09 13.67
C ARG A 397 -9.47 20.33 15.00
N HIS A 398 -10.31 21.36 15.07
CA HIS A 398 -11.09 21.65 16.27
C HIS A 398 -12.04 20.50 16.62
N SER A 399 -12.84 20.02 15.66
CA SER A 399 -13.78 18.92 15.89
C SER A 399 -13.08 17.62 16.31
N LEU A 400 -11.96 17.26 15.67
CA LEU A 400 -11.13 16.12 16.08
C LEU A 400 -10.65 16.24 17.53
N THR A 401 -10.12 17.40 17.93
CA THR A 401 -9.69 17.62 19.32
C THR A 401 -10.84 17.57 20.32
N SER A 402 -12.03 18.08 19.94
CA SER A 402 -13.24 18.03 20.77
C SER A 402 -13.73 16.60 20.96
N LEU A 403 -13.77 15.81 19.88
CA LEU A 403 -14.15 14.39 19.92
C LEU A 403 -13.17 13.56 20.76
N PHE A 404 -11.86 13.85 20.68
CA PHE A 404 -10.84 13.20 21.50
C PHE A 404 -11.10 13.42 23.00
N LYS A 405 -11.37 14.68 23.39
CA LYS A 405 -11.72 15.04 24.78
C LYS A 405 -13.02 14.40 25.24
N LYS A 406 -14.06 14.40 24.39
CA LYS A 406 -15.36 13.78 24.69
C LYS A 406 -15.26 12.26 24.89
N ALA A 407 -14.32 11.60 24.22
CA ALA A 407 -14.03 10.18 24.43
C ALA A 407 -13.24 9.90 25.73
N GLY A 408 -12.95 10.94 26.53
CA GLY A 408 -12.25 10.82 27.82
C GLY A 408 -10.73 10.90 27.72
N PHE A 409 -10.18 11.29 26.57
CA PHE A 409 -8.73 11.40 26.38
C PHE A 409 -8.24 12.84 26.54
N SER A 410 -7.10 13.03 27.22
CA SER A 410 -6.45 14.34 27.36
C SER A 410 -5.61 14.67 26.14
N LEU A 411 -5.57 15.96 25.74
CA LEU A 411 -4.65 16.35 24.66
C LEU A 411 -3.20 16.26 25.14
N PRO A 412 -2.21 15.98 24.27
CA PRO A 412 -0.82 15.82 24.70
C PRO A 412 -0.18 17.03 25.40
N LYS A 413 -0.71 18.25 25.23
CA LYS A 413 -0.28 19.44 26.01
C LYS A 413 -0.81 19.47 27.44
N GLU A 414 -1.82 18.65 27.75
CA GLU A 414 -2.47 18.52 29.06
C GLU A 414 -1.99 17.27 29.82
N GLU A 415 -1.14 16.43 29.20
CA GLU A 415 -0.52 15.23 29.81
C GLU A 415 0.88 15.50 30.42
N GLN A 416 1.37 16.76 30.41
CA GLN A 416 2.69 17.15 30.94
C GLN A 416 2.61 17.76 32.34
#